data_AF-A0A820MHS9-F1
#
_entry.id   AF-A0A820MHS9-F1
#
_cell.length_a   1.000
_cell.length_b   1.000
_cell.length_c   1.000
_cell.angle_alpha   90.00
_cell.angle_beta   90.00
_cell.angle_gamma   90.00
#
_symmetry.space_group_name_H-M   'P 1'
#
loop_
_entity.id
_entity.type
_entity.pdbx_description
1 polymer ?
#
loop_
_entity_poly.entity_id
_entity_poly.type
_entity_poly.pdbx_seq_one_letter_code
_entity_poly.pdbx_strand_id
1 'polypeptide(L)'
;QKTCFFCYLGTKNKGVELEDVKFHQCVRLSRFENDRTISFVPPDGEFELMSYRLNTQVKPLIWIESSIEKHSHSRVEYMIKAKSQFKRRSTANNVEIIIPVPSDADTGRFKTTCGTVKYVPEKNSMIWSMKSFPGGKEFLMRAHFQLPSVQSADLEAKPPIQVKF
;
A
#
# COMPACT_ATOMS: atom_id res chain seq x y z
N GLN A 1 -39.45 -4.92 12.69
CA GLN A 1 -38.74 -3.62 12.68
C GLN A 1 -38.21 -3.38 11.27
N LYS A 2 -38.51 -2.23 10.64
CA LYS A 2 -37.95 -1.85 9.33
C LYS A 2 -36.70 -1.03 9.59
N THR A 3 -35.53 -1.55 9.22
CA THR A 3 -34.28 -0.82 9.39
C THR A 3 -34.08 0.04 8.14
N CYS A 4 -34.26 1.35 8.27
CA CYS A 4 -33.99 2.29 7.20
C CYS A 4 -32.64 2.94 7.46
N PHE A 5 -31.62 2.57 6.70
CA PHE A 5 -30.37 3.30 6.73
C PHE A 5 -30.51 4.50 5.80
N PHE A 6 -30.64 5.69 6.40
CA PHE A 6 -30.40 6.94 5.69
C PHE A 6 -28.90 7.00 5.40
N CYS A 7 -28.52 6.48 4.24
CA CYS A 7 -27.19 6.73 3.71
C CYS A 7 -27.18 8.19 3.25
N TYR A 8 -26.83 9.11 4.16
CA TYR A 8 -26.53 10.49 3.82
C TYR A 8 -25.32 10.48 2.87
N LEU A 9 -25.56 10.35 1.56
CA LEU A 9 -24.63 10.75 0.52
C LEU A 9 -24.61 12.29 0.58
N GLY A 10 -23.76 12.79 1.48
CA GLY A 10 -23.90 14.11 2.11
C GLY A 10 -24.06 15.29 1.14
N THR A 11 -25.04 16.13 1.45
CA THR A 11 -25.16 17.51 0.97
C THR A 11 -24.15 18.41 1.69
N LYS A 12 -22.86 18.22 1.41
CA LYS A 12 -21.79 19.23 1.55
C LYS A 12 -20.48 18.70 0.94
N ASN A 13 -20.34 18.93 -0.37
CA ASN A 13 -19.09 19.08 -1.12
C ASN A 13 -18.03 17.96 -1.17
N LYS A 14 -18.32 16.71 -0.80
CA LYS A 14 -17.50 15.54 -1.23
C LYS A 14 -18.37 14.29 -1.39
N GLY A 15 -19.29 14.31 -2.35
CA GLY A 15 -19.96 13.09 -2.79
C GLY A 15 -18.92 12.12 -3.35
N VAL A 16 -18.93 10.88 -2.87
CA VAL A 16 -18.12 9.81 -3.45
C VAL A 16 -18.91 9.23 -4.61
N GLU A 17 -18.37 9.32 -5.82
CA GLU A 17 -19.00 8.73 -6.99
C GLU A 17 -18.82 7.20 -6.95
N LEU A 18 -19.95 6.51 -6.92
CA LEU A 18 -20.04 5.05 -6.97
C LEU A 18 -20.19 4.65 -8.44
N GLU A 19 -19.30 3.79 -8.96
CA GLU A 19 -19.31 3.39 -10.36
C GLU A 19 -20.27 2.23 -10.61
N ASP A 20 -20.04 1.11 -9.91
CA ASP A 20 -20.92 -0.05 -9.90
C ASP A 20 -21.34 -0.34 -8.47
N VAL A 21 -22.63 -0.63 -8.28
CA VAL A 21 -23.23 -0.95 -6.99
C VAL A 21 -24.12 -2.16 -7.16
N LYS A 22 -23.83 -3.21 -6.40
CA LYS A 22 -24.62 -4.43 -6.33
C LYS A 22 -25.26 -4.53 -4.97
N PHE A 23 -26.57 -4.68 -4.94
CA PHE A 23 -27.33 -4.81 -3.71
C PHE A 23 -27.77 -6.24 -3.46
N HIS A 24 -27.94 -6.59 -2.20
CA HIS A 24 -28.65 -7.80 -1.82
C HIS A 24 -30.13 -7.72 -2.23
N GLN A 25 -30.73 -8.88 -2.50
CA GLN A 25 -32.14 -9.00 -2.90
C GLN A 25 -33.16 -8.42 -1.89
N CYS A 26 -32.75 -8.21 -0.63
CA CYS A 26 -33.62 -7.63 0.40
C CYS A 26 -33.76 -6.11 0.29
N VAL A 27 -33.01 -5.46 -0.61
CA VAL A 27 -32.99 -4.00 -0.80
C VAL A 27 -34.06 -3.56 -1.81
N ARG A 28 -34.77 -2.49 -1.48
CA ARG A 28 -35.76 -1.84 -2.35
C ARG A 28 -35.09 -0.88 -3.32
N LEU A 29 -34.74 -1.37 -4.52
CA LEU A 29 -34.06 -0.60 -5.56
C LEU A 29 -34.78 0.70 -5.93
N SER A 30 -36.11 0.70 -5.98
CA SER A 30 -36.91 1.87 -6.35
C SER A 30 -36.70 3.06 -5.41
N ARG A 31 -36.42 2.85 -4.12
CA ARG A 31 -36.10 3.97 -3.22
C ARG A 31 -34.70 4.52 -3.48
N PHE A 32 -33.74 3.62 -3.68
CA PHE A 32 -32.37 4.03 -4.00
C PHE A 32 -32.28 4.82 -5.31
N GLU A 33 -33.04 4.47 -6.34
CA GLU A 33 -33.06 5.22 -7.60
C GLU A 33 -33.64 6.63 -7.45
N ASN A 34 -34.65 6.81 -6.60
CA ASN A 34 -35.37 8.08 -6.44
C ASN A 34 -34.65 9.09 -5.54
N ASP A 35 -34.18 8.66 -4.37
CA ASP A 35 -33.63 9.56 -3.35
C ASP A 35 -32.28 9.08 -2.78
N ARG A 36 -31.69 8.05 -3.39
CA ARG A 36 -30.46 7.39 -2.92
C ARG A 36 -30.55 6.78 -1.51
N THR A 37 -31.77 6.50 -1.01
CA THR A 37 -31.99 5.82 0.28
C THR A 37 -32.01 4.30 0.15
N ILE A 38 -31.25 3.62 1.00
CA ILE A 38 -31.20 2.16 1.07
C ILE A 38 -32.23 1.68 2.11
N SER A 39 -33.26 0.97 1.66
CA SER A 39 -34.31 0.41 2.51
C SER A 39 -34.36 -1.11 2.33
N PHE A 40 -34.28 -1.87 3.43
CA PHE A 40 -34.28 -3.33 3.39
C PHE A 40 -34.90 -3.96 4.64
N VAL A 41 -35.16 -5.26 4.56
CA VAL A 41 -35.46 -6.10 5.73
C VAL A 41 -34.29 -7.07 5.90
N PRO A 42 -33.53 -7.00 7.00
CA PRO A 42 -32.36 -7.87 7.19
C PRO A 42 -32.78 -9.34 7.26
N PRO A 43 -32.12 -10.25 6.53
CA PRO A 43 -32.12 -11.68 6.84
C PRO A 43 -31.50 -11.95 8.22
N ASP A 44 -31.77 -13.14 8.76
CA ASP A 44 -31.15 -13.56 10.02
C ASP A 44 -29.67 -13.92 9.81
N GLY A 45 -28.79 -13.36 10.66
CA GLY A 45 -27.35 -13.62 10.63
C GLY A 45 -26.53 -12.56 9.88
N GLU A 46 -25.27 -12.90 9.61
CA GLU A 46 -24.34 -12.05 8.86
C GLU A 46 -24.58 -12.19 7.35
N PHE A 47 -24.73 -11.08 6.64
CA PHE A 47 -24.94 -11.07 5.20
C PHE A 47 -24.33 -9.82 4.55
N GLU A 48 -23.97 -9.94 3.27
CA GLU A 48 -23.47 -8.82 2.48
C GLU A 48 -24.64 -7.98 1.95
N LEU A 49 -24.81 -6.76 2.47
CA LEU A 49 -25.88 -5.86 2.05
C LEU A 49 -25.64 -5.23 0.67
N MET A 50 -24.39 -4.85 0.39
CA MET A 50 -24.02 -4.13 -0.82
C MET A 50 -22.52 -4.28 -1.11
N SER A 51 -22.17 -4.51 -2.38
CA SER A 51 -20.81 -4.39 -2.92
C SER A 51 -20.74 -3.17 -3.82
N TYR A 52 -19.67 -2.40 -3.75
CA TYR A 52 -19.49 -1.20 -4.57
C TYR A 52 -18.06 -1.05 -5.08
N ARG A 53 -17.92 -0.37 -6.22
CA ARG A 53 -16.63 0.06 -6.78
C ARG A 53 -16.53 1.58 -6.76
N LEU A 54 -15.42 2.09 -6.24
CA LEU A 54 -15.09 3.51 -6.25
C LEU A 54 -14.14 3.79 -7.41
N ASN A 55 -14.52 4.69 -8.32
CA ASN A 55 -13.60 5.20 -9.34
C ASN A 55 -12.93 6.49 -8.85
N THR A 56 -12.23 6.40 -7.73
CA THR A 56 -11.43 7.52 -7.24
C THR A 56 -9.98 7.27 -7.62
N GLN A 57 -9.34 8.22 -8.30
CA GLN A 57 -7.88 8.25 -8.47
C GLN A 57 -7.24 8.45 -7.09
N VAL A 58 -7.07 7.34 -6.37
CA VAL A 58 -6.42 7.34 -5.07
C VAL A 58 -4.91 7.32 -5.27
N LYS A 59 -4.23 8.31 -4.71
CA LYS A 59 -2.77 8.23 -4.59
C LYS A 59 -2.43 7.06 -3.66
N PRO A 60 -1.36 6.29 -3.95
CA PRO A 60 -0.94 5.20 -3.07
C PRO A 60 -0.75 5.69 -1.63
N LEU A 61 -1.30 4.94 -0.66
CA LEU A 61 -1.24 5.29 0.76
C LEU A 61 0.20 5.38 1.26
N ILE A 62 1.07 4.51 0.75
CA ILE A 62 2.51 4.54 0.97
C ILE A 62 3.17 4.63 -0.41
N TRP A 63 3.88 5.72 -0.64
CA TRP A 63 4.59 6.01 -1.87
C TRP A 63 6.09 5.80 -1.68
N ILE A 64 6.69 4.98 -2.54
CA ILE A 64 8.10 4.64 -2.46
C ILE A 64 8.83 5.27 -3.63
N GLU A 65 9.86 6.06 -3.31
CA GLU A 65 10.86 6.52 -4.27
C GLU A 65 12.14 5.74 -4.03
N SER A 66 12.69 5.15 -5.08
CA SER A 66 13.94 4.39 -5.03
C SER A 66 14.96 4.98 -5.99
N SER A 67 16.13 5.36 -5.47
CA SER A 67 17.33 5.64 -6.26
C SER A 67 18.31 4.49 -6.07
N ILE A 68 18.83 3.95 -7.17
CA ILE A 68 19.81 2.85 -7.17
C ILE A 68 21.03 3.33 -7.95
N GLU A 69 22.15 3.51 -7.27
CA GLU A 69 23.40 3.96 -7.85
C GLU A 69 24.39 2.79 -7.87
N LYS A 70 24.83 2.40 -9.08
CA LYS A 70 25.86 1.37 -9.28
C LYS A 70 27.20 2.06 -9.49
N HIS A 71 28.18 1.77 -8.65
CA HIS A 71 29.56 2.25 -8.80
C HIS A 71 30.44 1.18 -9.47
N SER A 72 31.46 1.64 -10.19
CA SER A 72 32.42 0.80 -10.93
C SER A 72 33.20 -0.19 -10.05
N HIS A 73 33.42 0.15 -8.77
CA HIS A 73 34.15 -0.70 -7.81
C HIS A 73 33.29 -1.78 -7.14
N SER A 74 32.32 -2.34 -7.87
CA SER A 74 31.48 -3.44 -7.37
C SER A 74 30.68 -3.04 -6.11
N ARG A 75 30.18 -1.80 -6.06
CA ARG A 75 29.35 -1.30 -4.96
C ARG A 75 28.03 -0.79 -5.49
N VAL A 76 26.95 -1.13 -4.82
CA VAL A 76 25.62 -0.60 -5.12
C VAL A 76 25.07 0.11 -3.90
N GLU A 77 24.61 1.34 -4.11
CA GLU A 77 23.93 2.14 -3.10
C GLU A 77 22.43 2.22 -3.42
N TYR A 78 21.62 1.94 -2.42
CA TYR A 78 20.17 2.09 -2.45
C TYR A 78 19.79 3.26 -1.58
N MET A 79 19.02 4.19 -2.12
CA MET A 79 18.35 5.23 -1.36
C MET A 79 16.85 5.08 -1.53
N ILE A 80 16.18 4.62 -0.46
CA ILE A 80 14.75 4.38 -0.44
C ILE A 80 14.08 5.44 0.42
N LYS A 81 13.15 6.19 -0.18
CA LYS A 81 12.33 7.19 0.49
C LYS A 81 10.89 6.72 0.51
N ALA A 82 10.39 6.45 1.71
CA ALA A 82 8.99 6.07 1.92
C ALA A 82 8.20 7.29 2.40
N LYS A 83 7.09 7.61 1.73
CA LYS A 83 6.20 8.73 2.04
C LYS A 83 4.80 8.20 2.34
N SER A 84 4.23 8.59 3.48
CA SER A 84 2.83 8.29 3.81
C SER A 84 1.91 9.39 3.28
N GLN A 85 0.95 9.02 2.43
CA GLN A 85 0.02 9.98 1.79
C GLN A 85 -1.35 10.06 2.46
N PHE A 86 -1.58 9.31 3.54
CA PHE A 86 -2.81 9.39 4.33
C PHE A 86 -2.79 10.53 5.35
N LYS A 87 -3.96 10.81 5.94
CA LYS A 87 -4.15 11.92 6.89
C LYS A 87 -3.22 11.79 8.09
N ARG A 88 -2.72 12.92 8.61
CA ARG A 88 -1.80 12.98 9.78
C ARG A 88 -2.33 12.32 11.05
N ARG A 89 -3.65 12.24 11.21
CA ARG A 89 -4.32 11.58 12.34
C ARG A 89 -4.35 10.05 12.23
N SER A 90 -4.03 9.51 11.06
CA SER A 90 -4.00 8.08 10.78
C SER A 90 -2.55 7.59 10.81
N THR A 91 -2.36 6.34 11.18
CA THR A 91 -1.05 5.69 11.30
C THR A 91 -1.17 4.28 10.73
N ALA A 92 -0.26 3.92 9.83
CA ALA A 92 -0.14 2.53 9.36
C ALA A 92 0.74 1.75 10.34
N ASN A 93 0.33 0.53 10.68
CA ASN A 93 1.06 -0.33 11.62
C ASN A 93 1.73 -1.46 10.85
N ASN A 94 2.83 -1.99 11.41
CA ASN A 94 3.49 -3.18 10.88
C ASN A 94 3.83 -3.10 9.38
N VAL A 95 4.32 -1.93 8.94
CA VAL A 95 4.67 -1.70 7.55
C VAL A 95 5.96 -2.45 7.20
N GLU A 96 5.93 -3.24 6.14
CA GLU A 96 7.09 -3.92 5.56
C GLU A 96 7.29 -3.47 4.12
N ILE A 97 8.47 -2.91 3.82
CA ILE A 97 8.89 -2.56 2.47
C ILE A 97 9.93 -3.58 2.03
N ILE A 98 9.63 -4.33 0.97
CA ILE A 98 10.48 -5.38 0.42
C ILE A 98 11.15 -4.83 -0.83
N ILE A 99 12.45 -4.57 -0.74
CA ILE A 99 13.25 -4.04 -1.83
C ILE A 99 14.13 -5.16 -2.36
N PRO A 100 14.00 -5.53 -3.65
CA PRO A 100 14.85 -6.54 -4.24
C PRO A 100 16.26 -6.01 -4.43
N VAL A 101 17.22 -6.91 -4.21
CA VAL A 101 18.63 -6.68 -4.42
C VAL A 101 19.17 -7.73 -5.38
N PRO A 102 20.25 -7.41 -6.11
CA PRO A 102 20.93 -8.35 -6.98
C PRO A 102 21.25 -9.66 -6.27
N SER A 103 21.18 -10.74 -7.03
CA SER A 103 21.47 -12.10 -6.55
C SER A 103 22.95 -12.29 -6.16
N ASP A 104 23.82 -11.45 -6.69
CA ASP A 104 25.25 -11.40 -6.40
C ASP A 104 25.58 -10.49 -5.20
N ALA A 105 24.59 -9.87 -4.54
CA ALA A 105 24.84 -9.04 -3.36
C ALA A 105 25.30 -9.90 -2.18
N ASP A 106 26.46 -9.56 -1.59
CA ASP A 106 27.02 -10.29 -0.45
C ASP A 106 26.58 -9.67 0.89
N THR A 107 27.36 -8.71 1.41
CA THR A 107 27.08 -8.07 2.69
C THR A 107 26.45 -6.69 2.51
N GLY A 108 25.29 -6.48 3.12
CA GLY A 108 24.58 -5.20 3.16
C GLY A 108 24.87 -4.38 4.43
N ARG A 109 25.21 -3.11 4.27
CA ARG A 109 25.26 -2.11 5.37
C ARG A 109 24.07 -1.18 5.28
N PHE A 110 23.30 -1.09 6.37
CA PHE A 110 22.05 -0.33 6.40
C PHE A 110 22.14 0.87 7.32
N LYS A 111 21.61 2.01 6.88
CA LYS A 111 21.40 3.21 7.68
C LYS A 111 19.96 3.68 7.49
N THR A 112 19.17 3.63 8.55
CA THR A 112 17.77 4.08 8.52
C THR A 112 17.51 5.07 9.63
N THR A 113 16.58 6.02 9.40
CA THR A 113 16.10 6.94 10.43
C THR A 113 14.96 6.35 11.27
N CYS A 114 14.28 5.30 10.78
CA CYS A 114 13.17 4.66 11.46
C CYS A 114 13.09 3.16 11.13
N GLY A 115 12.60 2.34 12.07
CA GLY A 115 12.42 0.91 11.87
C GLY A 115 13.73 0.14 11.81
N THR A 116 13.67 -1.09 11.31
CA THR A 116 14.80 -2.02 11.20
C THR A 116 14.88 -2.58 9.79
N VAL A 117 16.10 -2.75 9.27
CA VAL A 117 16.33 -3.36 7.95
C VAL A 117 17.01 -4.70 8.14
N LYS A 118 16.53 -5.72 7.43
CA LYS A 118 17.13 -7.05 7.40
C LYS A 118 17.36 -7.47 5.95
N TYR A 119 18.54 -8.02 5.67
CA TYR A 119 18.80 -8.67 4.39
C TYR A 119 18.35 -10.13 4.45
N VAL A 120 17.65 -10.58 3.41
CA VAL A 120 17.16 -11.96 3.26
C VAL A 120 17.69 -12.51 1.93
N PRO A 121 18.88 -13.17 1.94
CA PRO A 121 19.50 -13.73 0.74
C PRO A 121 18.61 -14.74 0.03
N GLU A 122 17.87 -15.57 0.79
CA GLU A 122 16.94 -16.57 0.25
C GLU A 122 15.86 -15.98 -0.68
N LYS A 123 15.58 -14.68 -0.54
CA LYS A 123 14.59 -13.94 -1.34
C LYS A 123 15.23 -12.88 -2.24
N ASN A 124 16.56 -12.81 -2.30
CA ASN A 124 17.31 -11.74 -2.98
C ASN A 124 16.72 -10.37 -2.65
N SER A 125 16.41 -10.11 -1.38
CA SER A 125 15.65 -8.92 -0.97
C SER A 125 16.09 -8.42 0.39
N MET A 126 16.06 -7.10 0.57
CA MET A 126 16.10 -6.49 1.89
C MET A 126 14.69 -6.07 2.32
N ILE A 127 14.38 -6.28 3.60
CA ILE A 127 13.09 -5.98 4.20
C ILE A 127 13.29 -4.85 5.20
N TRP A 128 12.64 -3.73 4.96
CA TRP A 128 12.58 -2.60 5.87
C TRP A 128 11.25 -2.61 6.63
N SER A 129 11.31 -2.95 7.92
CA SER A 129 10.15 -3.09 8.79
C SER A 129 10.00 -1.88 9.71
N MET A 130 8.80 -1.32 9.79
CA MET A 130 8.44 -0.21 10.66
C MET A 130 7.21 -0.58 11.49
N LYS A 131 7.30 -0.49 12.82
CA LYS A 131 6.16 -0.77 13.71
C LYS A 131 5.00 0.21 13.50
N SER A 132 5.34 1.47 13.23
CA SER A 132 4.39 2.57 13.11
C SER A 132 4.88 3.56 12.06
N PHE A 133 4.02 3.88 11.10
CA PHE A 133 4.25 4.89 10.07
C PHE A 133 3.15 5.96 10.15
N PRO A 134 3.42 7.10 10.82
CA PRO A 134 2.45 8.18 10.95
C PRO A 134 2.16 8.86 9.61
N GLY A 135 0.92 9.28 9.39
CA GLY A 135 0.49 9.92 8.13
C GLY A 135 1.15 11.28 7.88
N GLY A 136 1.44 11.58 6.61
CA GLY A 136 2.09 12.82 6.21
C GLY A 136 3.55 12.91 6.64
N LYS A 137 4.18 11.81 7.09
CA LYS A 137 5.62 11.71 7.32
C LYS A 137 6.33 11.00 6.19
N GLU A 138 7.63 11.24 6.12
CA GLU A 138 8.55 10.54 5.25
C GLU A 138 9.73 9.99 6.05
N PHE A 139 10.22 8.82 5.63
CA PHE A 139 11.39 8.18 6.19
C PHE A 139 12.35 7.80 5.07
N LEU A 140 13.63 7.76 5.42
CA LEU A 140 14.70 7.46 4.48
C LEU A 140 15.56 6.33 5.00
N MET A 141 15.84 5.40 4.11
CA MET A 141 16.71 4.26 4.33
C MET A 141 17.79 4.26 3.25
N ARG A 142 19.04 4.12 3.67
CA ARG A 142 20.19 3.91 2.80
C ARG A 142 20.76 2.52 3.03
N ALA A 143 21.08 1.82 1.95
CA ALA A 143 21.76 0.54 2.01
C ALA A 143 22.95 0.53 1.05
N HIS A 144 24.06 -0.04 1.48
CA HIS A 144 25.22 -0.28 0.63
C HIS A 144 25.45 -1.78 0.53
N PHE A 145 25.52 -2.31 -0.68
CA PHE A 145 25.87 -3.69 -0.96
C PHE A 145 27.19 -3.76 -1.70
N GLN A 146 27.98 -4.78 -1.36
CA GLN A 146 29.14 -5.19 -2.14
C GLN A 146 28.71 -6.25 -3.14
N LEU A 147 29.13 -6.07 -4.38
CA LEU A 147 28.98 -7.05 -5.45
C LEU A 147 30.34 -7.73 -5.69
N PRO A 148 30.37 -8.99 -6.10
CA PRO A 148 31.56 -9.64 -6.62
C PRO A 148 32.00 -9.02 -7.95
N SER A 149 33.28 -9.17 -8.29
CA SER A 149 33.87 -8.57 -9.50
C SER A 149 33.43 -9.26 -10.79
N VAL A 150 32.81 -10.45 -10.70
CA VAL A 150 32.35 -11.23 -11.85
C VAL A 150 30.90 -10.87 -12.13
N GLN A 151 30.65 -10.18 -13.25
CA GLN A 151 29.30 -9.88 -13.72
C GLN A 151 28.75 -11.09 -14.46
N SER A 152 27.69 -11.73 -13.96
CA SER A 152 26.89 -12.64 -14.77
C SER A 152 26.11 -11.84 -15.81
N ALA A 153 26.11 -12.29 -17.06
CA ALA A 153 25.45 -11.61 -18.19
C ALA A 153 23.90 -11.71 -18.17
N ASP A 154 23.33 -12.06 -17.02
CA ASP A 154 21.89 -12.18 -16.89
C ASP A 154 21.27 -10.79 -16.75
N LEU A 155 20.31 -10.50 -17.63
CA LEU A 155 19.43 -9.34 -17.51
C LEU A 155 18.59 -9.55 -16.25
N GLU A 156 19.10 -9.13 -15.08
CA GLU A 156 18.35 -9.16 -13.84
C GLU A 156 17.09 -8.31 -13.99
N ALA A 157 15.96 -8.98 -14.23
CA ALA A 157 14.64 -8.36 -14.17
C ALA A 157 14.48 -7.80 -12.76
N LYS A 158 14.48 -6.48 -12.62
CA LYS A 158 14.29 -5.81 -11.32
C LYS A 158 12.83 -6.00 -10.90
N PRO A 159 12.52 -6.89 -9.93
CA PRO A 159 11.13 -7.05 -9.54
C PRO A 159 10.64 -5.76 -8.85
N PRO A 160 9.33 -5.51 -8.85
CA PRO A 160 8.79 -4.30 -8.23
C PRO A 160 9.01 -4.32 -6.71
N ILE A 161 9.24 -3.14 -6.12
CA ILE A 161 9.26 -2.97 -4.67
C ILE A 161 7.85 -3.25 -4.13
N GLN A 162 7.75 -4.12 -3.14
CA GLN A 162 6.48 -4.48 -2.52
C GLN A 162 6.33 -3.78 -1.17
N VAL A 163 5.09 -3.43 -0.83
CA VAL A 163 4.75 -2.82 0.46
C VAL A 163 3.59 -3.61 1.08
N LYS A 164 3.74 -4.00 2.35
CA LYS A 164 2.71 -4.67 3.15
C LYS A 164 2.39 -3.79 4.37
N PHE A 165 1.12 -3.60 4.69
CA PHE A 165 0.63 -2.78 5.80
C PHE A 165 -0.85 -3.06 6.09
#